data_AF-A0A5S4FBG1-F1
#
_entry.id   AF-A0A5S4FBG1-F1
#
_cell.length_a   1.000
_cell.length_b   1.000
_cell.length_c   1.000
_cell.angle_alpha   90.00
_cell.angle_beta   90.00
_cell.angle_gamma   90.00
#
_symmetry.space_group_name_H-M   'P 1'
#
loop_
_entity.id
_entity.type
_entity.pdbx_description
1 polymer ?
#
loop_
_entity_poly.entity_id
_entity_poly.type
_entity_poly.pdbx_seq_one_letter_code
_entity_poly.pdbx_strand_id
1 'polypeptide(L)'
;MAMTPYFPGHGDHRYGVSHYDLTLKYRVAGNRLDGTARLTVAAAEPLHVLDLDLGRFRVLGVTVDGVPARHLHGQGKLRVTLPRPLPAGAAAGVEVRYTGSPLPVPSPWGGLPV
;
A
#
# COMPACT_ATOMS: atom_id res chain seq x y z
N MET A 1 -5.17 18.93 -1.85
CA MET A 1 -5.06 19.44 -3.24
C MET A 1 -5.22 18.24 -4.18
N ALA A 2 -6.10 18.37 -5.17
CA ALA A 2 -6.53 17.46 -6.25
C ALA A 2 -6.07 15.98 -6.26
N MET A 3 -7.04 15.08 -6.15
CA MET A 3 -7.03 13.74 -6.77
C MET A 3 -6.62 13.88 -8.24
N THR A 4 -5.61 13.13 -8.67
CA THR A 4 -5.08 13.29 -10.04
C THR A 4 -6.17 12.93 -11.06
N PRO A 5 -6.37 13.72 -12.13
CA PRO A 5 -7.41 13.46 -13.14
C PRO A 5 -7.20 12.12 -13.85
N TYR A 6 -5.98 11.58 -13.80
CA TYR A 6 -5.61 10.30 -14.39
C TYR A 6 -6.01 9.09 -13.53
N PHE A 7 -6.09 9.24 -12.20
CA PHE A 7 -6.42 8.16 -11.28
C PHE A 7 -7.38 8.62 -10.18
N PRO A 8 -8.64 8.90 -10.52
CA PRO A 8 -9.66 9.28 -9.57
C PRO A 8 -10.00 8.11 -8.64
N GLY A 9 -9.32 8.03 -7.50
CA GLY A 9 -9.47 6.94 -6.53
C GLY A 9 -8.14 6.43 -5.96
N HIS A 10 -7.01 6.79 -6.58
CA HIS A 10 -5.67 6.41 -6.11
C HIS A 10 -4.97 7.55 -5.39
N GLY A 11 -4.09 7.16 -4.46
CA GLY A 11 -3.40 8.03 -3.53
C GLY A 11 -4.22 8.35 -2.28
N ASP A 12 -3.52 8.92 -1.30
CA ASP A 12 -4.06 9.53 -0.10
C ASP A 12 -3.14 10.71 0.24
N HIS A 13 -3.70 11.92 0.27
CA HIS A 13 -2.93 13.16 0.42
C HIS A 13 -2.51 13.42 1.87
N ARG A 14 -3.01 12.63 2.82
CA ARG A 14 -2.75 12.81 4.25
C ARG A 14 -1.36 12.34 4.65
N TYR A 15 -0.64 11.68 3.76
CA TYR A 15 0.75 11.29 3.96
C TYR A 15 1.56 11.35 2.66
N GLY A 16 2.87 11.48 2.81
CA GLY A 16 3.84 11.20 1.77
C GLY A 16 4.61 9.91 2.07
N VAL A 17 5.17 9.28 1.05
CA VAL A 17 6.10 8.16 1.24
C VAL A 17 7.47 8.60 0.74
N SER A 18 8.46 8.61 1.62
CA SER A 18 9.82 9.06 1.31
C SER A 18 10.73 7.94 0.81
N HIS A 19 10.41 6.69 1.14
CA HIS A 19 11.21 5.53 0.75
C HIS A 19 10.37 4.28 0.55
N TYR A 20 10.75 3.49 -0.46
CA TYR A 20 10.18 2.19 -0.78
C TYR A 20 11.31 1.18 -0.90
N ASP A 21 11.27 0.14 -0.07
CA ASP A 21 12.08 -1.06 -0.22
C ASP A 21 11.15 -2.21 -0.61
N LEU A 22 11.37 -2.76 -1.81
CA LEU A 22 10.54 -3.79 -2.41
C LEU A 22 11.37 -5.05 -2.65
N THR A 23 11.06 -6.11 -1.91
CA THR A 23 11.57 -7.44 -2.17
C THR A 23 10.52 -8.25 -2.92
N LEU A 24 10.78 -8.56 -4.19
CA LEU A 24 9.86 -9.27 -5.08
C LEU A 24 10.46 -10.61 -5.51
N LYS A 25 9.68 -11.68 -5.37
CA LYS A 25 9.98 -13.01 -5.89
C LYS A 25 8.89 -13.39 -6.89
N TYR A 26 9.22 -13.32 -8.17
CA TYR A 26 8.29 -13.66 -9.24
C TYR A 26 8.58 -15.06 -9.79
N ARG A 27 7.53 -15.87 -9.91
CA ARG A 27 7.54 -17.17 -10.55
C ARG A 27 6.70 -17.07 -11.82
N VAL A 28 7.37 -17.09 -12.96
CA VAL A 28 6.72 -17.00 -14.28
C VAL A 28 5.76 -18.17 -14.48
N ALA A 29 6.20 -19.38 -14.13
CA ALA A 29 5.34 -20.55 -14.10
C ALA A 29 4.22 -20.35 -13.07
N GLY A 30 2.99 -20.21 -13.56
CA GLY A 30 1.81 -19.97 -12.74
C GLY A 30 1.55 -18.50 -12.38
N ASN A 31 2.30 -17.54 -12.95
CA ASN A 31 2.12 -16.10 -12.75
C ASN A 31 1.96 -15.74 -11.26
N ARG A 32 2.95 -16.07 -10.43
CA ARG A 32 2.88 -15.87 -8.97
C ARG A 32 3.94 -14.90 -8.49
N LEU A 33 3.51 -13.89 -7.75
CA LEU A 33 4.36 -12.89 -7.11
C LEU A 33 4.25 -13.04 -5.59
N ASP A 34 5.38 -13.21 -4.92
CA ASP A 34 5.53 -13.07 -3.48
C ASP A 34 6.29 -11.76 -3.21
N GLY A 35 5.67 -10.83 -2.49
CA GLY A 35 6.20 -9.48 -2.29
C GLY A 35 6.27 -9.09 -0.82
N THR A 36 7.33 -8.35 -0.46
CA THR A 36 7.42 -7.60 0.79
C THR A 36 7.72 -6.15 0.44
N ALA A 37 6.85 -5.24 0.86
CA ALA A 37 7.02 -3.80 0.68
C ALA A 37 7.24 -3.15 2.03
N ARG A 38 8.35 -2.42 2.19
CA ARG A 38 8.63 -1.61 3.37
C ARG A 38 8.64 -0.13 2.98
N LEU A 39 7.75 0.62 3.61
CA LEU A 39 7.44 2.00 3.29
C LEU A 39 7.87 2.89 4.46
N THR A 40 8.51 4.01 4.16
CA THR A 40 8.66 5.10 5.16
C THR A 40 7.60 6.15 4.88
N VAL A 41 6.56 6.18 5.72
CA VAL A 41 5.40 7.05 5.57
C VAL A 41 5.57 8.26 6.48
N ALA A 42 5.42 9.47 5.94
CA ALA A 42 5.43 10.72 6.71
C ALA A 42 4.03 11.36 6.66
N ALA A 43 3.45 11.63 7.83
CA ALA A 43 2.10 12.16 7.94
C ALA A 43 2.08 13.68 7.68
N ALA A 44 1.21 14.13 6.80
CA ALA A 44 0.95 15.57 6.57
C ALA A 44 -0.04 16.14 7.61
N GLU A 45 -0.91 15.29 8.14
CA GLU A 45 -1.88 15.58 9.20
C GLU A 45 -1.94 14.41 10.20
N PRO A 46 -2.57 14.54 11.38
CA PRO A 46 -2.69 13.43 12.31
C PRO A 46 -3.44 12.23 11.71
N LEU A 47 -2.85 11.03 11.79
CA LEU A 47 -3.39 9.80 11.22
C LEU A 47 -3.68 8.73 12.28
N HIS A 48 -4.81 8.07 12.12
CA HIS A 48 -5.17 6.83 12.84
C HIS A 48 -5.24 5.63 11.90
N VAL A 49 -5.36 5.89 10.60
CA VAL A 49 -5.58 4.90 9.56
C VAL A 49 -4.77 5.32 8.33
N LEU A 50 -4.13 4.35 7.70
CA LEU A 50 -3.40 4.50 6.45
C LEU A 50 -4.10 3.73 5.34
N ASP A 51 -4.48 4.38 4.25
CA ASP A 51 -5.11 3.73 3.09
C ASP A 51 -4.10 3.63 1.95
N LEU A 52 -3.45 2.45 1.82
CA LEU A 52 -2.49 2.16 0.76
C LEU A 52 -3.21 1.63 -0.49
N ASP A 53 -2.73 2.00 -1.68
CA ASP A 53 -3.15 1.34 -2.91
C ASP A 53 -2.49 -0.04 -3.03
N LEU A 54 -3.32 -1.08 -3.13
CA LEU A 54 -2.86 -2.44 -3.37
C LEU A 54 -3.89 -3.19 -4.18
N GLY A 55 -3.48 -3.67 -5.36
CA GLY A 55 -4.30 -4.47 -6.27
C GLY A 55 -4.78 -5.80 -5.65
N ARG A 56 -5.29 -6.71 -6.48
CA ARG A 56 -5.91 -7.98 -6.04
C ARG A 56 -4.89 -9.04 -5.57
N PHE A 57 -4.09 -8.70 -4.56
CA PHE A 57 -3.21 -9.61 -3.86
C PHE A 57 -3.86 -10.12 -2.58
N ARG A 58 -3.37 -11.24 -2.05
CA ARG A 58 -3.65 -11.65 -0.68
C ARG A 58 -2.61 -11.04 0.24
N VAL A 59 -3.05 -10.24 1.21
CA VAL A 59 -2.17 -9.72 2.27
C VAL A 59 -1.95 -10.81 3.32
N LEU A 60 -0.69 -11.11 3.59
CA LEU A 60 -0.25 -12.11 4.58
C LEU A 60 -0.04 -11.48 5.96
N GLY A 61 0.31 -10.19 5.99
CA GLY A 61 0.48 -9.44 7.24
C GLY A 61 0.93 -8.01 6.99
N VAL A 62 0.67 -7.17 7.99
CA VAL A 62 1.09 -5.76 8.02
C VAL A 62 1.69 -5.46 9.39
N THR A 63 2.83 -4.77 9.40
CA THR A 63 3.40 -4.20 10.63
C THR A 63 3.64 -2.70 10.47
N VAL A 64 3.52 -1.97 11.58
CA VAL A 64 3.86 -0.55 11.70
C VAL A 64 4.90 -0.43 12.80
N ASP A 65 6.08 0.06 12.45
CA ASP A 65 7.28 0.11 13.31
C ASP A 65 7.58 -1.26 13.96
N GLY A 66 7.40 -2.34 13.21
CA GLY A 66 7.58 -3.72 13.68
C GLY A 66 6.43 -4.28 14.53
N VAL A 67 5.41 -3.48 14.85
CA VAL A 67 4.24 -3.92 15.61
C VAL A 67 3.14 -4.41 14.65
N PRO A 68 2.55 -5.60 14.84
CA PRO A 68 1.43 -6.07 14.03
C PRO A 68 0.26 -5.08 14.02
N ALA A 69 -0.23 -4.76 12.82
CA ALA A 69 -1.33 -3.84 12.62
C ALA A 69 -2.58 -4.54 12.06
N ARG A 70 -3.75 -4.15 12.58
CA ARG A 70 -5.02 -4.59 12.00
C ARG A 70 -5.16 -3.99 10.60
N HIS A 71 -5.64 -4.78 9.66
CA HIS A 71 -5.81 -4.33 8.29
C HIS A 71 -7.03 -4.96 7.63
N LEU A 72 -7.57 -4.26 6.64
CA LEU A 72 -8.62 -4.72 5.74
C LEU A 72 -8.15 -4.46 4.30
N HIS A 73 -8.25 -5.47 3.44
CA HIS A 73 -7.86 -5.36 2.04
C HIS A 73 -9.04 -5.67 1.13
N GLY A 74 -9.35 -4.75 0.23
CA GLY A 74 -10.46 -4.88 -0.71
C GLY A 74 -10.61 -3.65 -1.58
N GLN A 75 -11.32 -3.77 -2.71
CA GLN A 75 -11.59 -2.65 -3.63
C GLN A 75 -10.32 -1.89 -4.07
N GLY A 76 -9.17 -2.56 -4.17
CA GLY A 76 -7.90 -1.95 -4.56
C GLY A 76 -7.21 -1.14 -3.46
N LYS A 77 -7.73 -1.16 -2.23
CA LYS A 77 -7.17 -0.45 -1.07
C LYS A 77 -6.84 -1.41 0.06
N LEU A 78 -5.69 -1.18 0.68
CA LEU A 78 -5.26 -1.78 1.93
C LEU A 78 -5.37 -0.72 3.03
N ARG A 79 -6.43 -0.84 3.83
CA ARG A 79 -6.67 -0.02 5.01
C ARG A 79 -5.94 -0.60 6.20
N VAL A 80 -4.99 0.14 6.77
CA VAL A 80 -4.20 -0.26 7.94
C VAL A 80 -4.57 0.62 9.13
N THR A 81 -5.02 0.02 10.22
CA THR A 81 -5.24 0.73 11.49
C THR A 81 -3.91 0.85 12.22
N LEU A 82 -3.49 2.08 12.49
CA LEU A 82 -2.23 2.34 13.16
C LEU A 82 -2.33 1.91 14.64
N PRO A 83 -1.38 1.13 15.18
CA PRO A 83 -1.37 0.74 16.59
C PRO A 83 -1.29 1.94 17.54
N ARG A 84 -0.69 3.04 17.07
CA ARG A 84 -0.62 4.34 17.75
C ARG A 84 -0.93 5.43 16.72
N PRO A 85 -1.63 6.52 17.10
CA PRO A 85 -1.81 7.66 16.22
C PRO A 85 -0.46 8.20 15.76
N LEU A 86 -0.35 8.55 14.48
CA LEU A 86 0.83 9.18 13.91
C LEU A 86 0.60 10.70 13.83
N PRO A 87 1.30 11.53 14.61
CA PRO A 87 1.15 12.98 14.57
C PRO A 87 1.58 13.56 13.22
N ALA A 88 1.08 14.76 12.89
CA ALA A 88 1.54 15.50 11.73
C ALA A 88 3.07 15.74 11.79
N GLY A 89 3.76 15.58 10.67
CA GLY A 89 5.21 15.71 10.55
C GLY A 89 6.01 14.50 11.03
N ALA A 90 5.38 13.53 11.72
CA ALA A 90 6.05 12.30 12.15
C ALA A 90 6.09 11.25 11.03
N ALA A 91 7.04 10.32 11.12
CA ALA A 91 7.19 9.21 10.20
C ALA A 91 7.01 7.85 10.88
N ALA A 92 6.56 6.87 10.11
CA ALA A 92 6.43 5.47 10.53
C ALA A 92 6.90 4.52 9.42
N GLY A 93 7.49 3.40 9.81
CA GLY A 93 7.86 2.31 8.93
C GLY A 93 6.71 1.30 8.78
N VAL A 94 6.20 1.09 7.57
CA VAL A 94 5.11 0.15 7.30
C VAL A 94 5.63 -1.00 6.45
N GLU A 95 5.55 -2.24 6.96
CA GLU A 95 5.88 -3.44 6.19
C GLU A 95 4.60 -4.19 5.81
N VAL A 96 4.43 -4.47 4.52
CA VAL A 96 3.31 -5.24 3.96
C VAL A 96 3.86 -6.48 3.27
N ARG A 97 3.41 -7.65 3.69
CA ARG A 97 3.70 -8.93 3.04
C ARG A 97 2.49 -9.38 2.24
N TYR A 98 2.68 -9.71 0.97
CA TYR A 98 1.57 -10.06 0.08
C TYR A 98 1.98 -11.14 -0.93
N THR A 99 0.98 -11.84 -1.46
CA THR A 99 1.17 -12.89 -2.46
C THR A 99 -0.01 -12.95 -3.41
N GLY A 100 0.20 -13.38 -4.63
CA GLY A 100 -0.88 -13.62 -5.59
C GLY A 100 -0.41 -13.50 -7.03
N SER A 101 -1.38 -13.50 -7.93
CA SER A 101 -1.12 -13.28 -9.35
C SER A 101 -1.33 -11.80 -9.68
N PRO A 102 -0.30 -11.09 -10.18
CA PRO A 102 -0.48 -9.72 -10.64
C PRO A 102 -1.52 -9.71 -11.76
N LEU A 103 -2.49 -8.81 -11.63
CA LEU A 103 -3.49 -8.53 -12.65
C LEU A 103 -3.40 -7.05 -13.00
N PRO A 104 -3.57 -6.69 -14.28
CA PRO A 104 -3.68 -5.29 -14.67
C PRO A 104 -4.78 -4.59 -13.88
N VAL A 105 -4.49 -3.40 -13.36
CA VAL A 105 -5.51 -2.56 -12.74
C VAL A 105 -6.28 -1.87 -13.87
N PRO A 106 -7.62 -2.01 -13.95
CA PRO A 106 -8.42 -1.33 -14.97
C PRO A 106 -8.26 0.19 -14.81
N SER A 107 -7.88 0.87 -15.88
CA SER A 107 -7.94 2.32 -15.95
C SER A 107 -8.80 2.74 -17.15
N PRO A 108 -9.36 3.96 -17.15
CA PRO A 108 -10.09 4.50 -18.31
C PRO A 108 -9.27 4.52 -19.60
N TRP A 109 -7.95 4.33 -19.49
CA TRP A 109 -6.98 4.43 -20.57
C TRP A 109 -6.35 3.07 -20.93
N GLY A 110 -6.93 1.96 -20.47
CA GLY A 110 -6.42 0.59 -20.64
C GLY A 110 -5.72 0.03 -19.39
N GLY A 111 -5.45 -1.27 -19.36
CA GLY A 111 -4.69 -1.88 -18.25
C GLY A 111 -3.24 -1.38 -18.27
N LEU A 112 -2.74 -0.87 -17.13
CA LEU A 112 -1.34 -0.49 -17.01
C LEU A 112 -0.44 -1.71 -17.33
N PRO A 113 0.62 -1.56 -18.15
CA PRO A 113 1.53 -2.66 -18.42
C PRO A 113 2.18 -3.10 -17.11
N VAL A 114 2.11 -4.41 -16.87
CA VAL A 114 2.78 -5.13 -15.77
C VAL A 114 4.26 -5.33 -16.06
#